data_AF-A0A258FBJ5-F1
#
_entry.id   AF-A0A258FBJ5-F1
#
_cell.length_a   1.000
_cell.length_b   1.000
_cell.length_c   1.000
_cell.angle_alpha   90.00
_cell.angle_beta   90.00
_cell.angle_gamma   90.00
#
_symmetry.space_group_name_H-M   'P 1'
#
loop_
_entity.id
_entity.type
_entity.pdbx_description
1 polymer ?
#
loop_
_entity_poly.entity_id
_entity_poly.type
_entity_poly.pdbx_seq_one_letter_code
_entity_poly.pdbx_strand_id
1 'polypeptide(L)'
;MQSLLSQAVSVSTAVAHEPSEVIEKRAKSDPKFKAAYERYLNGGWEYFQDAPGAAPGEYCAAFYAKGGGMVRLSGPGKEYAGALMTFWGADIPTPAKMQKVRVTLKQSNDAPQTVQAFNYKLPGEAFGAIAFAVPTIEAALAGMENEASFDLEMDGKSVASVEWHDGLAARDRLGKCVSARKK
;
A
#
# COMPACT_ATOMS: atom_id res chain seq x y z
N MET A 1 -15.75 -7.99 -8.23
CA MET A 1 -14.87 -6.89 -8.67
C MET A 1 -13.54 -7.12 -7.96
N GLN A 2 -12.42 -7.27 -8.67
CA GLN A 2 -11.10 -7.48 -8.04
C GLN A 2 -10.64 -6.18 -7.38
N SER A 3 -10.10 -6.27 -6.17
CA SER A 3 -9.51 -5.14 -5.44
C SER A 3 -8.31 -4.57 -6.22
N LEU A 4 -7.95 -3.31 -5.97
CA LEU A 4 -6.74 -2.70 -6.55
C LEU A 4 -5.48 -3.48 -6.17
N LEU A 5 -5.42 -3.98 -4.92
CA LEU A 5 -4.36 -4.86 -4.45
C LEU A 5 -4.28 -6.14 -5.29
N SER A 6 -5.40 -6.85 -5.45
CA SER A 6 -5.44 -8.09 -6.23
C SER A 6 -5.00 -7.88 -7.69
N GLN A 7 -5.36 -6.74 -8.30
CA GLN A 7 -4.91 -6.38 -9.64
C GLN A 7 -3.39 -6.12 -9.67
N ALA A 8 -2.85 -5.36 -8.72
CA ALA A 8 -1.42 -5.07 -8.62
C ALA A 8 -0.59 -6.34 -8.36
N VAL A 9 -1.07 -7.23 -7.48
CA VAL A 9 -0.47 -8.54 -7.18
C VAL A 9 -0.49 -9.45 -8.41
N SER A 10 -1.61 -9.49 -9.14
CA SER A 10 -1.75 -10.27 -10.39
C SER A 10 -0.72 -9.85 -11.43
N VAL A 11 -0.57 -8.54 -11.67
CA VAL A 11 0.43 -8.01 -12.59
C VAL A 11 1.85 -8.29 -12.09
N SER A 12 2.13 -8.05 -10.81
CA SER A 12 3.48 -8.28 -10.25
C SER A 12 3.91 -9.73 -10.36
N THR A 13 2.97 -10.66 -10.13
CA THR A 13 3.21 -12.10 -10.28
C THR A 13 3.45 -12.47 -11.74
N ALA A 14 2.67 -11.92 -12.67
CA ALA A 14 2.85 -12.15 -14.10
C ALA A 14 4.23 -11.65 -14.58
N VAL A 15 4.61 -10.42 -14.20
CA VAL A 15 5.93 -9.87 -14.57
C VAL A 15 7.10 -10.69 -14.01
N ALA A 16 6.94 -11.29 -12.83
CA ALA A 16 7.99 -12.10 -12.23
C ALA A 16 8.17 -13.50 -12.87
N HIS A 17 7.14 -14.04 -13.54
CA HIS A 17 7.13 -15.45 -13.96
C HIS A 17 6.79 -15.69 -15.44
N GLU A 18 6.25 -14.69 -16.14
CA GLU A 18 5.83 -14.81 -17.55
C GLU A 18 6.79 -14.06 -18.48
N PRO A 19 7.00 -14.55 -19.72
CA PRO A 19 7.72 -13.80 -20.75
C PRO A 19 7.05 -12.48 -21.10
N SER A 20 7.85 -11.46 -21.48
CA SER A 20 7.34 -10.13 -21.86
C SER A 20 6.31 -10.16 -22.98
N GLU A 21 6.43 -11.08 -23.95
CA GLU A 21 5.48 -11.19 -25.06
C GLU A 21 4.08 -11.61 -24.59
N VAL A 22 4.02 -12.46 -23.56
CA VAL A 22 2.75 -12.91 -22.96
C VAL A 22 2.08 -11.75 -22.22
N ILE A 23 2.87 -11.01 -21.44
CA ILE A 23 2.42 -9.83 -20.67
C ILE A 23 1.90 -8.76 -21.64
N GLU A 24 2.65 -8.44 -22.69
CA GLU A 24 2.25 -7.46 -23.70
C GLU A 24 0.99 -7.88 -24.44
N LYS A 25 0.88 -9.15 -24.82
CA LYS A 25 -0.32 -9.68 -25.49
C LYS A 25 -1.54 -9.53 -24.58
N ARG A 26 -1.40 -9.85 -23.29
CA ARG A 26 -2.47 -9.70 -22.30
C ARG A 26 -2.86 -8.24 -22.09
N ALA A 27 -1.88 -7.34 -21.97
CA ALA A 27 -2.12 -5.89 -21.86
C ALA A 27 -2.82 -5.32 -23.10
N LYS A 28 -2.62 -5.89 -24.30
CA LYS A 28 -3.38 -5.51 -25.51
C LYS A 28 -4.84 -5.98 -25.48
N SER A 29 -5.13 -7.12 -24.85
CA SER A 29 -6.46 -7.75 -24.86
C SER A 29 -7.33 -7.46 -23.64
N ASP A 30 -6.74 -7.17 -22.49
CA ASP A 30 -7.43 -6.95 -21.22
C ASP A 30 -7.17 -5.51 -20.72
N PRO A 31 -8.14 -4.59 -20.86
CA PRO A 31 -7.99 -3.20 -20.44
C PRO A 31 -7.71 -3.03 -18.94
N LYS A 32 -8.19 -3.94 -18.08
CA LYS A 32 -7.93 -3.86 -16.63
C LYS A 32 -6.50 -4.26 -16.32
N PHE A 33 -6.04 -5.34 -16.94
CA PHE A 33 -4.64 -5.74 -16.85
C PHE A 33 -3.72 -4.66 -17.41
N LYS A 34 -4.08 -4.04 -18.54
CA LYS A 34 -3.35 -2.91 -19.12
C LYS A 34 -3.16 -1.77 -18.12
N ALA A 35 -4.24 -1.29 -17.51
CA ALA A 35 -4.17 -0.19 -16.54
C ALA A 35 -3.34 -0.55 -15.31
N ALA A 36 -3.44 -1.79 -14.82
CA ALA A 36 -2.61 -2.27 -13.72
C ALA A 36 -1.13 -2.43 -14.12
N TYR A 37 -0.85 -2.83 -15.37
CA TYR A 37 0.50 -2.95 -15.93
C TYR A 37 1.16 -1.59 -16.17
N GLU A 38 0.42 -0.60 -16.68
CA GLU A 38 0.91 0.77 -16.80
C GLU A 38 1.27 1.36 -15.43
N ARG A 39 0.50 1.05 -14.38
CA ARG A 39 0.83 1.43 -13.00
C ARG A 39 2.04 0.67 -12.47
N TYR A 40 2.18 -0.62 -12.79
CA TYR A 40 3.37 -1.39 -12.43
C TYR A 40 4.63 -0.74 -13.01
N LEU A 41 4.60 -0.29 -14.26
CA LEU A 41 5.75 0.33 -14.93
C LEU A 41 6.07 1.74 -14.41
N ASN A 42 5.05 2.59 -14.35
CA ASN A 42 5.24 4.02 -14.11
C ASN A 42 5.10 4.42 -12.65
N GLY A 43 4.45 3.60 -11.84
CA GLY A 43 3.96 3.98 -10.53
C GLY A 43 2.67 4.79 -10.60
N GLY A 44 1.90 4.79 -9.51
CA GLY A 44 0.73 5.66 -9.44
C GLY A 44 -0.14 5.47 -8.20
N TRP A 45 -0.79 6.56 -7.80
CA TRP A 45 -1.73 6.62 -6.69
C TRP A 45 -3.17 6.39 -7.13
N GLU A 46 -3.91 5.64 -6.33
CA GLU A 46 -5.35 5.44 -6.40
C GLU A 46 -6.02 5.84 -5.08
N TYR A 47 -7.26 6.33 -5.17
CA TYR A 47 -7.98 6.92 -4.04
C TYR A 47 -9.36 6.32 -3.90
N PHE A 48 -9.73 5.89 -2.71
CA PHE A 48 -11.02 5.26 -2.45
C PHE A 48 -11.41 5.33 -0.97
N GLN A 49 -12.67 5.00 -0.65
CA GLN A 49 -13.08 4.68 0.71
C GLN A 49 -13.14 3.16 0.88
N ASP A 50 -12.32 2.62 1.78
CA ASP A 50 -12.02 1.19 1.95
C ASP A 50 -13.10 0.43 2.74
N ALA A 51 -14.35 0.88 2.66
CA ALA A 51 -15.50 0.21 3.24
C ALA A 51 -16.79 0.54 2.46
N PRO A 52 -17.58 -0.47 2.05
CA PRO A 52 -18.88 -0.25 1.43
C PRO A 52 -19.81 0.54 2.35
N GLY A 53 -20.41 1.62 1.83
CA GLY A 53 -21.32 2.47 2.61
C GLY A 53 -20.64 3.29 3.71
N ALA A 54 -19.32 3.46 3.67
CA ALA A 54 -18.60 4.33 4.59
C ALA A 54 -19.19 5.74 4.60
N ALA A 55 -19.35 6.30 5.80
CA ALA A 55 -19.76 7.70 5.93
C ALA A 55 -18.70 8.62 5.29
N PRO A 56 -19.07 9.84 4.84
CA PRO A 56 -18.10 10.79 4.32
C PRO A 56 -16.92 10.98 5.27
N GLY A 57 -15.70 10.86 4.73
CA GLY A 57 -14.45 11.00 5.47
C GLY A 57 -14.00 9.80 6.31
N GLU A 58 -14.76 8.70 6.32
CA GLU A 58 -14.32 7.44 6.94
C GLU A 58 -13.68 6.49 5.94
N TYR A 59 -12.66 5.76 6.40
CA TYR A 59 -11.94 4.74 5.62
C TYR A 59 -11.31 5.29 4.33
N CYS A 60 -11.04 6.60 4.27
CA CYS A 60 -10.32 7.20 3.16
C CYS A 60 -8.96 6.53 3.00
N ALA A 61 -8.63 6.10 1.78
CA ALA A 61 -7.40 5.42 1.49
C ALA A 61 -6.72 5.99 0.24
N ALA A 62 -5.39 6.03 0.30
CA ALA A 62 -4.52 6.27 -0.84
C ALA A 62 -3.61 5.05 -1.02
N PHE A 63 -3.69 4.40 -2.19
CA PHE A 63 -2.91 3.22 -2.53
C PHE A 63 -1.92 3.55 -3.63
N TYR A 64 -0.65 3.26 -3.41
CA TYR A 64 0.39 3.35 -4.41
C TYR A 64 0.91 1.97 -4.78
N ALA A 65 1.16 1.77 -6.07
CA ALA A 65 1.86 0.57 -6.57
C ALA A 65 2.84 0.98 -7.67
N LYS A 66 4.04 0.40 -7.63
CA LYS A 66 5.07 0.48 -8.67
C LYS A 66 5.95 -0.76 -8.56
N GLY A 67 6.20 -1.45 -9.67
CA GLY A 67 6.89 -2.73 -9.65
C GLY A 67 6.19 -3.71 -8.70
N GLY A 68 6.99 -4.45 -7.93
CA GLY A 68 6.49 -5.33 -6.86
C GLY A 68 6.16 -4.61 -5.53
N GLY A 69 6.43 -3.31 -5.43
CA GLY A 69 6.23 -2.51 -4.22
C GLY A 69 4.83 -1.91 -4.15
N MET A 70 4.14 -2.12 -3.02
CA MET A 70 2.78 -1.64 -2.80
C MET A 70 2.63 -1.08 -1.39
N VAL A 71 2.01 0.08 -1.28
CA VAL A 71 1.71 0.71 0.01
C VAL A 71 0.35 1.38 -0.01
N ARG A 72 -0.33 1.35 1.14
CA ARG A 72 -1.60 2.04 1.36
C ARG A 72 -1.54 2.85 2.63
N LEU A 73 -1.92 4.11 2.54
CA LEU A 73 -2.29 4.90 3.69
C LEU A 73 -3.81 4.84 3.87
N SER A 74 -4.26 4.44 5.05
CA SER A 74 -5.66 4.36 5.42
C SER A 74 -5.92 5.31 6.60
N GLY A 75 -6.90 6.17 6.43
CA GLY A 75 -7.40 7.06 7.47
C GLY A 75 -8.32 6.35 8.47
N PRO A 76 -8.83 7.11 9.46
CA PRO A 76 -9.68 6.60 10.51
C PRO A 76 -11.01 6.06 9.97
N GLY A 77 -11.68 5.23 10.75
CA GLY A 77 -13.03 4.74 10.46
C GLY A 77 -13.68 4.07 11.65
N LYS A 78 -15.00 4.26 11.81
CA LYS A 78 -15.75 3.83 13.00
C LYS A 78 -15.00 4.23 14.28
N GLU A 79 -14.60 3.23 15.08
CA GLU A 79 -13.98 3.39 16.39
C GLU A 79 -12.45 3.60 16.31
N TYR A 80 -11.81 3.28 15.18
CA TYR A 80 -10.37 3.50 15.02
C TYR A 80 -10.10 4.92 14.56
N ALA A 81 -9.55 5.74 15.46
CA ALA A 81 -9.22 7.15 15.20
C ALA A 81 -7.82 7.37 14.60
N GLY A 82 -6.98 6.34 14.56
CA GLY A 82 -5.62 6.43 14.01
C GLY A 82 -5.59 6.31 12.49
N ALA A 83 -4.38 6.19 11.96
CA ALA A 83 -4.13 5.82 10.57
C ALA A 83 -3.32 4.53 10.49
N LEU A 84 -3.32 3.91 9.32
CA LEU A 84 -2.50 2.74 9.01
C LEU A 84 -1.68 3.01 7.76
N MET A 85 -0.39 2.68 7.80
CA MET A 85 0.45 2.55 6.62
C MET A 85 0.75 1.07 6.39
N THR A 86 0.15 0.49 5.36
CA THR A 86 0.22 -0.95 5.07
C THR A 86 1.05 -1.19 3.82
N PHE A 87 2.03 -2.07 3.91
CA PHE A 87 2.87 -2.53 2.82
C PHE A 87 2.52 -3.97 2.45
N TRP A 88 2.59 -4.29 1.16
CA TRP A 88 2.48 -5.66 0.65
C TRP A 88 3.70 -6.03 -0.19
N GLY A 89 4.08 -7.30 -0.15
CA GLY A 89 5.21 -7.82 -0.91
C GLY A 89 5.21 -9.35 -0.90
N ALA A 90 5.86 -9.93 -1.91
CA ALA A 90 5.99 -11.39 -2.05
C ALA A 90 6.83 -12.01 -0.91
N ASP A 91 7.81 -11.27 -0.41
CA ASP A 91 8.74 -11.73 0.64
C ASP A 91 8.24 -11.42 2.06
N ILE A 92 7.11 -10.72 2.21
CA ILE A 92 6.48 -10.51 3.51
C ILE A 92 5.88 -11.83 4.01
N PRO A 93 6.19 -12.28 5.24
CA PRO A 93 5.63 -13.50 5.81
C PRO A 93 4.11 -13.51 5.83
N THR A 94 3.52 -14.71 5.67
CA THR A 94 2.06 -14.92 5.58
C THR A 94 1.53 -15.75 6.74
N PRO A 95 1.44 -15.19 7.95
CA PRO A 95 1.03 -15.95 9.12
C PRO A 95 -0.45 -16.33 9.04
N ALA A 96 -0.80 -17.51 9.59
CA ALA A 96 -2.18 -18.00 9.62
C ALA A 96 -3.14 -17.09 10.40
N LYS A 97 -2.62 -16.31 11.35
CA LYS A 97 -3.35 -15.30 12.12
C LYS A 97 -2.53 -14.02 12.18
N MET A 98 -3.20 -12.88 12.29
CA MET A 98 -2.53 -11.60 12.54
C MET A 98 -1.67 -11.71 13.81
N GLN A 99 -0.44 -11.22 13.72
CA GLN A 99 0.50 -11.15 14.84
C GLN A 99 1.22 -9.81 14.88
N LYS A 100 1.70 -9.43 16.06
CA LYS A 100 2.58 -8.29 16.24
C LYS A 100 4.02 -8.72 16.01
N VAL A 101 4.75 -7.97 15.19
CA VAL A 101 6.15 -8.22 14.86
C VAL A 101 6.98 -6.96 15.08
N ARG A 102 8.30 -7.10 15.21
CA ARG A 102 9.24 -5.97 15.12
C ARG A 102 9.71 -5.87 13.68
N VAL A 103 9.65 -4.66 13.12
CA VAL A 103 10.10 -4.36 11.76
C VAL A 103 11.00 -3.15 11.82
N THR A 104 12.13 -3.21 11.14
CA THR A 104 12.96 -2.04 10.91
C THR A 104 12.48 -1.35 9.64
N LEU A 105 12.03 -0.11 9.79
CA LEU A 105 11.64 0.76 8.70
C LEU A 105 12.82 1.67 8.37
N LYS A 106 13.31 1.62 7.14
CA LYS A 106 14.18 2.64 6.57
C LYS A 106 13.33 3.49 5.63
N GLN A 107 13.32 4.79 5.86
CA GLN A 107 12.53 5.74 5.08
C GLN A 107 13.44 6.81 4.53
N SER A 108 13.49 6.98 3.21
CA SER A 108 14.27 8.00 2.52
C SER A 108 15.70 8.08 3.08
N ASN A 109 16.09 9.23 3.64
CA ASN A 109 17.40 9.47 4.26
C ASN A 109 17.35 9.49 5.80
N ASP A 110 16.23 9.09 6.40
CA ASP A 110 16.08 9.07 7.85
C ASP A 110 16.86 7.91 8.47
N ALA A 111 17.22 8.08 9.75
CA ALA A 111 17.80 7.00 10.52
C ALA A 111 16.83 5.81 10.60
N PRO A 112 17.28 4.56 10.38
CA PRO A 112 16.43 3.38 10.48
C PRO A 112 15.74 3.29 11.84
N GLN A 113 14.45 2.93 11.85
CA GLN A 113 13.64 2.82 13.06
C GLN A 113 13.06 1.43 13.21
N THR A 114 13.33 0.76 14.34
CA THR A 114 12.69 -0.52 14.66
C THR A 114 11.44 -0.30 15.51
N VAL A 115 10.28 -0.56 14.94
CA VAL A 115 8.97 -0.33 15.58
C VAL A 115 8.13 -1.61 15.60
N GLN A 116 7.06 -1.60 16.40
CA GLN A 116 6.07 -2.67 16.40
C GLN A 116 5.10 -2.46 15.21
N ALA A 117 4.84 -3.53 14.47
CA ALA A 117 3.90 -3.55 13.35
C ALA A 117 3.01 -4.79 13.42
N PHE A 118 1.95 -4.81 12.60
CA PHE A 118 1.08 -5.97 12.43
C PHE A 118 1.47 -6.73 11.17
N ASN A 119 1.73 -8.02 11.28
CA ASN A 119 1.90 -8.91 10.13
C ASN A 119 0.67 -9.81 9.96
N TYR A 120 0.11 -9.81 8.77
CA TYR A 120 -1.07 -10.60 8.42
C TYR A 120 -1.12 -10.89 6.92
N LYS A 121 -2.10 -11.69 6.52
CA LYS A 121 -2.47 -11.94 5.12
C LYS A 121 -3.97 -11.68 4.96
N LEU A 122 -4.36 -10.95 3.92
CA LEU A 122 -5.77 -10.80 3.58
C LEU A 122 -6.30 -12.10 2.94
N PRO A 123 -7.52 -12.55 3.29
CA PRO A 123 -8.13 -13.71 2.65
C PRO A 123 -8.19 -13.55 1.13
N GLY A 124 -7.71 -14.55 0.39
CA GLY A 124 -7.73 -14.55 -1.08
C GLY A 124 -6.63 -13.74 -1.77
N GLU A 125 -5.81 -12.99 -1.04
CA GLU A 125 -4.66 -12.28 -1.60
C GLU A 125 -3.40 -13.16 -1.59
N ALA A 126 -2.46 -12.96 -2.51
CA ALA A 126 -1.24 -13.78 -2.56
C ALA A 126 -0.19 -13.32 -1.53
N PHE A 127 0.01 -12.01 -1.42
CA PHE A 127 1.09 -11.39 -0.65
C PHE A 127 0.79 -11.26 0.84
N GLY A 128 1.85 -11.29 1.65
CA GLY A 128 1.79 -10.88 3.06
C GLY A 128 1.70 -9.36 3.19
N ALA A 129 1.28 -8.91 4.36
CA ALA A 129 1.16 -7.50 4.69
C ALA A 129 1.90 -7.15 5.99
N ILE A 130 2.50 -5.96 6.02
CA ILE A 130 2.96 -5.30 7.24
C ILE A 130 2.22 -3.98 7.38
N ALA A 131 1.50 -3.77 8.49
CA ALA A 131 0.83 -2.52 8.79
C ALA A 131 1.45 -1.83 10.01
N PHE A 132 1.86 -0.59 9.82
CA PHE A 132 2.27 0.32 10.88
C PHE A 132 1.09 1.16 11.33
N ALA A 133 0.86 1.23 12.63
CA ALA A 133 -0.12 2.16 13.21
C ALA A 133 0.51 3.53 13.37
N VAL A 134 -0.14 4.55 12.82
CA VAL A 134 0.23 5.95 13.03
C VAL A 134 -0.81 6.55 13.99
N PRO A 135 -0.40 7.24 15.07
CA PRO A 135 -1.31 7.68 16.14
C PRO A 135 -2.49 8.51 15.63
N THR A 136 -2.28 9.35 14.62
CA THR A 136 -3.33 10.15 13.99
C THR A 136 -3.12 10.23 12.48
N ILE A 137 -4.19 10.53 11.76
CA ILE A 137 -4.13 10.77 10.31
C ILE A 137 -3.37 12.06 9.97
N GLU A 138 -3.44 13.08 10.81
CA GLU A 138 -2.67 14.32 10.64
C GLU A 138 -1.16 14.04 10.71
N ALA A 139 -0.73 13.17 11.63
CA ALA A 139 0.67 12.76 11.72
C ALA A 139 1.10 11.97 10.47
N ALA A 140 0.25 11.08 9.96
CA ALA A 140 0.53 10.35 8.73
C ALA A 140 0.65 11.30 7.52
N LEU A 141 -0.29 12.24 7.37
CA LEU A 141 -0.29 13.22 6.28
C LEU A 141 0.89 14.18 6.38
N ALA A 142 1.28 14.60 7.58
CA ALA A 142 2.41 15.49 7.79
C ALA A 142 3.76 14.85 7.38
N GLY A 143 3.88 13.52 7.53
CA GLY A 143 5.08 12.77 7.15
C GLY A 143 5.16 12.40 5.67
N MET A 144 4.17 12.77 4.83
CA MET A 144 4.20 12.47 3.40
C MET A 144 5.09 13.46 2.64
N GLU A 145 6.16 12.93 2.06
CA GLU A 145 7.03 13.63 1.09
C GLU A 145 6.51 13.43 -0.35
N ASN A 146 6.93 14.30 -1.29
CA ASN A 146 6.55 14.14 -2.69
C ASN A 146 7.11 12.83 -3.28
N GLU A 147 8.36 12.56 -2.97
CA GLU A 147 9.06 11.33 -3.30
C GLU A 147 9.55 10.74 -1.98
N ALA A 148 9.37 9.44 -1.79
CA ALA A 148 9.91 8.74 -0.64
C ALA A 148 10.23 7.29 -1.02
N SER A 149 11.22 6.74 -0.34
CA SER A 149 11.57 5.32 -0.44
C SER A 149 11.40 4.65 0.92
N PHE A 150 11.00 3.39 0.89
CA PHE A 150 10.80 2.57 2.07
C PHE A 150 11.46 1.22 1.84
N ASP A 151 12.21 0.77 2.83
CA ASP A 151 12.71 -0.59 2.94
C ASP A 151 12.30 -1.14 4.30
N LEU A 152 11.57 -2.24 4.29
CA LEU A 152 11.10 -2.93 5.48
C LEU A 152 11.98 -4.14 5.71
N GLU A 153 12.61 -4.20 6.87
CA GLU A 153 13.42 -5.34 7.26
C GLU A 153 12.82 -6.12 8.43
N MET A 154 12.86 -7.45 8.30
CA MET A 154 12.57 -8.40 9.36
C MET A 154 13.79 -9.32 9.53
N ASP A 155 14.29 -9.45 10.76
CA ASP A 155 15.47 -10.26 11.07
C ASP A 155 16.69 -9.92 10.21
N GLY A 156 16.88 -8.63 9.90
CA GLY A 156 17.99 -8.12 9.09
C GLY A 156 17.88 -8.40 7.58
N LYS A 157 16.70 -8.84 7.11
CA LYS A 157 16.43 -9.08 5.68
C LYS A 157 15.33 -8.13 5.19
N SER A 158 15.57 -7.49 4.05
CA SER A 158 14.51 -6.75 3.35
C SER A 158 13.40 -7.73 2.94
N VAL A 159 12.16 -7.38 3.29
CA VAL A 159 10.94 -8.14 2.96
C VAL A 159 9.97 -7.35 2.07
N ALA A 160 10.16 -6.04 1.96
CA ALA A 160 9.44 -5.19 1.03
C ALA A 160 10.22 -3.91 0.78
N SER A 161 10.22 -3.46 -0.47
CA SER A 161 10.73 -2.15 -0.87
C SER A 161 9.67 -1.42 -1.69
N VAL A 162 9.45 -0.15 -1.38
CA VAL A 162 8.49 0.72 -2.08
C VAL A 162 9.11 2.08 -2.28
N GLU A 163 9.04 2.59 -3.51
CA GLU A 163 9.36 3.97 -3.83
C GLU A 163 8.12 4.62 -4.42
N TRP A 164 7.72 5.78 -3.92
CA TRP A 164 6.65 6.57 -4.52
C TRP A 164 7.13 7.91 -5.03
N HIS A 165 6.34 8.48 -5.93
CA HIS A 165 6.37 9.89 -6.34
C HIS A 165 4.94 10.45 -6.25
N ASP A 166 4.76 11.76 -6.45
CA ASP A 166 3.47 12.47 -6.34
C ASP A 166 2.79 12.34 -4.96
N GLY A 167 3.57 12.07 -3.91
CA GLY A 167 3.06 11.86 -2.56
C GLY A 167 2.37 13.10 -1.97
N LEU A 168 2.75 14.32 -2.36
CA LEU A 168 2.06 15.53 -1.91
C LEU A 168 0.66 15.67 -2.53
N ALA A 169 0.50 15.29 -3.80
CA ALA A 169 -0.82 15.24 -4.42
C ALA A 169 -1.70 14.18 -3.74
N ALA A 170 -1.10 13.06 -3.35
CA ALA A 170 -1.78 12.02 -2.60
C ALA A 170 -2.20 12.47 -1.19
N ARG A 171 -1.30 13.15 -0.47
CA ARG A 171 -1.57 13.79 0.82
C ARG A 171 -2.76 14.73 0.73
N ASP A 172 -2.77 15.62 -0.25
CA ASP A 172 -3.81 16.63 -0.40
C ASP A 172 -5.16 16.00 -0.74
N ARG A 173 -5.19 14.96 -1.58
CA ARG A 173 -6.42 14.22 -1.90
C ARG A 173 -6.94 13.42 -0.70
N LEU A 174 -6.06 12.73 0.01
CA LEU A 174 -6.42 11.97 1.22
C LEU A 174 -6.92 12.91 2.33
N GLY A 175 -6.23 14.03 2.55
CA GLY A 175 -6.63 15.06 3.51
C GLY A 175 -7.99 15.66 3.19
N LYS A 176 -8.29 15.95 1.92
CA LYS A 176 -9.63 16.40 1.49
C LYS A 176 -10.71 15.38 1.85
N CYS A 177 -10.48 14.09 1.59
CA CYS A 177 -11.43 13.04 1.96
C CYS A 177 -11.67 13.02 3.47
N VAL A 178 -10.60 12.94 4.27
CA VAL A 178 -10.68 12.82 5.73
C VAL A 178 -11.33 14.05 6.37
N SER A 179 -11.14 15.25 5.81
CA SER A 179 -11.76 16.48 6.30
C SER A 179 -13.30 16.49 6.20
N ALA A 180 -13.88 15.63 5.36
CA ALA A 180 -15.33 15.48 5.26
C ALA A 180 -15.93 14.69 6.44
N ARG A 181 -15.10 14.13 7.33
CA ARG A 181 -15.55 13.40 8.51
C ARG A 181 -16.23 14.36 9.49
N LYS A 182 -17.50 14.08 9.78
CA LYS A 182 -18.21 14.81 10.84
C LYS A 182 -17.60 14.43 12.20
N LYS A 183 -17.27 15.44 13.00
CA LYS A 183 -16.84 15.27 14.39
C LYS A 183 -17.96 14.70 15.24
#